data_AF-A0A7S3THT8-F1
#
_entry.id   AF-A0A7S3THT8-F1
#
_cell.length_a   1.000
_cell.length_b   1.000
_cell.length_c   1.000
_cell.angle_alpha   90.00
_cell.angle_beta   90.00
_cell.angle_gamma   90.00
#
_symmetry.space_group_name_H-M   'P 1'
#
loop_
_entity.id
_entity.type
_entity.pdbx_description
1 polymer ?
#
loop_
_entity_poly.entity_id
_entity_poly.type
_entity_poly.pdbx_seq_one_letter_code
_entity_poly.pdbx_strand_id
1 'polypeptide(L)'
;VADQGRVVFPGSDYLEMARAAYCAVAQSKGAALKRTYFMQPLMLDATEGVMVSVSVDTGAGRFVVSSAGEDDQKVTHCEGGAAALTAGSMHGPAPSLIRDATNSRALPAPELYSALRTVGLEYGPAFQPLVATYSSQDAG
;
A
#
# COMPACT_ATOMS: atom_id res chain seq x y z
N VAL A 1 -9.07 -4.91 4.68
CA VAL A 1 -8.33 -5.80 5.60
C VAL A 1 -8.81 -5.49 7.01
N ALA A 2 -8.93 -6.48 7.89
CA ALA A 2 -9.20 -6.20 9.30
C ALA A 2 -7.93 -6.39 10.14
N ASP A 3 -7.70 -5.48 11.07
CA ASP A 3 -6.61 -5.49 12.04
C ASP A 3 -7.23 -5.43 13.44
N GLN A 4 -6.99 -6.46 14.26
CA GLN A 4 -7.59 -6.61 15.60
C GLN A 4 -9.13 -6.44 15.58
N GLY A 5 -9.79 -6.96 14.54
CA GLY A 5 -11.25 -6.92 14.38
C GLY A 5 -11.83 -5.61 13.83
N ARG A 6 -11.01 -4.61 13.49
CA ARG A 6 -11.45 -3.35 12.87
C ARG A 6 -11.05 -3.28 11.40
N VAL A 7 -11.93 -2.77 10.54
CA VAL A 7 -11.58 -2.58 9.13
C VAL A 7 -10.62 -1.40 9.00
N VAL A 8 -9.45 -1.66 8.44
CA VAL A 8 -8.44 -0.64 8.16
C VAL A 8 -8.36 -0.39 6.66
N PHE A 9 -8.29 0.87 6.28
CA PHE A 9 -8.01 1.29 4.91
C PHE A 9 -6.55 0.94 4.55
N PRO A 10 -6.29 0.11 3.53
CA PRO A 10 -4.96 -0.36 3.20
C PRO A 10 -3.98 0.77 2.83
N GLY A 11 -2.72 0.62 3.25
CA GLY A 11 -1.66 1.55 2.83
C GLY A 11 -1.45 1.61 1.31
N SER A 12 -1.67 0.49 0.61
CA SER A 12 -1.66 0.43 -0.86
C SER A 12 -2.66 1.36 -1.50
N ASP A 13 -3.80 1.57 -0.85
CA ASP A 13 -4.90 2.33 -1.43
C ASP A 13 -4.61 3.84 -1.30
N TYR A 14 -3.90 4.27 -0.24
CA TYR A 14 -3.33 5.62 -0.19
C TYR A 14 -2.34 5.86 -1.33
N LEU A 15 -1.48 4.88 -1.62
CA LEU A 15 -0.52 4.98 -2.72
C LEU A 15 -1.22 5.08 -4.06
N GLU A 16 -2.27 4.28 -4.28
CA GLU A 16 -3.02 4.34 -5.54
C GLU A 16 -3.76 5.67 -5.68
N MET A 17 -4.39 6.18 -4.62
CA MET A 17 -5.00 7.52 -4.63
C MET A 17 -3.98 8.62 -4.90
N ALA A 18 -2.79 8.56 -4.29
CA ALA A 18 -1.71 9.51 -4.54
C ALA A 18 -1.20 9.44 -5.99
N ARG A 19 -1.03 8.23 -6.53
CA ARG A 19 -0.62 7.99 -7.92
C ARG A 19 -1.66 8.57 -8.89
N ALA A 20 -2.94 8.28 -8.67
CA ALA A 20 -4.04 8.75 -9.51
C ALA A 20 -4.17 10.28 -9.47
N ALA A 21 -4.14 10.89 -8.28
CA ALA A 21 -4.21 12.33 -8.11
C ALA A 21 -3.02 13.04 -8.77
N TYR A 22 -1.80 12.52 -8.58
CA TYR A 22 -0.61 13.09 -9.23
C TYR A 22 -0.72 13.01 -10.76
N CYS A 23 -1.11 11.86 -11.30
CA CYS A 23 -1.31 11.69 -12.74
C CYS A 23 -2.33 12.69 -13.30
N ALA A 24 -3.44 12.91 -12.59
CA ALA A 24 -4.47 13.87 -13.00
C ALA A 24 -3.95 15.32 -13.00
N VAL A 25 -3.21 15.74 -11.98
CA VAL A 25 -2.66 17.11 -11.88
C VAL A 25 -1.50 17.32 -12.85
N ALA A 26 -0.58 16.36 -12.95
CA ALA A 26 0.62 16.45 -13.78
C ALA A 26 0.38 16.07 -15.26
N GLN A 27 -0.84 15.64 -15.62
CA GLN A 27 -1.18 15.13 -16.95
C GLN A 27 -0.23 14.01 -17.41
N SER A 28 0.16 13.13 -16.49
CA SER A 28 1.10 12.03 -16.74
C SER A 28 0.39 10.67 -16.82
N LYS A 29 0.94 9.75 -17.61
CA LYS A 29 0.42 8.37 -17.70
C LYS A 29 0.77 7.51 -16.47
N GLY A 30 1.70 7.96 -15.65
CA GLY A 30 2.14 7.26 -14.44
C GLY A 30 2.86 8.19 -13.48
N ALA A 31 2.98 7.73 -12.23
CA ALA A 31 3.70 8.44 -11.18
C ALA A 31 4.63 7.47 -10.45
N ALA A 32 5.84 7.92 -10.15
CA ALA A 32 6.76 7.26 -9.23
C ALA A 32 6.58 7.90 -7.85
N LEU A 33 6.16 7.10 -6.88
CA LEU A 33 6.05 7.51 -5.47
C LEU A 33 7.33 7.10 -4.73
N LYS A 34 7.85 8.00 -3.89
CA LYS A 34 9.12 7.78 -3.18
C LYS A 34 9.07 8.42 -1.80
N ARG A 35 9.83 7.86 -0.85
CA ARG A 35 9.91 8.36 0.53
C ARG A 35 8.50 8.55 1.11
N THR A 36 7.67 7.52 0.96
CA THR A 36 6.32 7.54 1.50
C THR A 36 6.35 7.16 2.96
N TYR A 37 5.64 7.93 3.77
CA TYR A 37 5.43 7.68 5.18
C TYR A 37 3.95 7.35 5.41
N PHE A 38 3.66 6.48 6.38
CA PHE A 38 2.31 6.15 6.84
C PHE A 38 2.21 6.53 8.32
N MET A 39 1.34 7.49 8.63
CA MET A 39 1.34 8.20 9.91
C MET A 39 0.21 7.71 10.81
N GLN A 40 -0.98 7.60 10.23
CA GLN A 40 -2.16 7.20 10.97
C GLN A 40 -3.06 6.30 10.10
N PRO A 41 -3.44 5.10 10.58
CA PRO A 41 -4.40 4.27 9.87
C PRO A 41 -5.77 4.96 9.82
N LEU A 42 -6.45 4.85 8.68
CA LEU A 42 -7.85 5.23 8.54
C LEU A 42 -8.67 4.00 8.86
N MET A 43 -9.45 4.09 9.95
CA MET A 43 -10.38 3.04 10.34
C MET A 43 -11.70 3.30 9.63
N LEU A 44 -12.24 2.27 8.98
CA LEU A 44 -13.52 2.36 8.29
C LEU A 44 -14.62 1.78 9.18
N ASP A 45 -15.70 2.54 9.31
CA ASP A 45 -16.98 2.01 9.81
C ASP A 45 -17.85 1.59 8.61
N ALA A 46 -18.60 0.51 8.77
CA ALA A 46 -19.52 0.03 7.75
C ALA A 46 -20.75 0.93 7.56
N THR A 47 -21.05 1.79 8.55
CA THR A 47 -22.26 2.62 8.53
C THR A 47 -22.04 4.05 8.03
N GLU A 48 -20.80 4.52 7.94
CA GLU A 48 -20.48 5.92 7.61
C GLU A 48 -19.45 6.03 6.48
N GLY A 49 -19.68 6.95 5.56
CA GLY A 49 -18.72 7.27 4.51
C GLY A 49 -17.66 8.24 5.02
N VAL A 50 -16.39 8.00 4.66
CA VAL A 50 -15.29 8.93 4.96
C VAL A 50 -14.91 9.72 3.70
N MET A 51 -14.80 11.03 3.84
CA MET A 51 -14.20 11.87 2.80
C MET A 51 -12.68 11.86 2.92
N VAL A 52 -12.01 11.39 1.86
CA VAL A 52 -10.55 11.43 1.73
C VAL A 52 -10.15 12.46 0.69
N SER A 53 -9.19 13.31 1.04
CA SER A 53 -8.60 14.32 0.18
C SER A 53 -7.15 13.98 -0.13
N VAL A 54 -6.75 14.23 -1.38
CA VAL A 54 -5.35 14.12 -1.81
C VAL A 54 -4.88 15.48 -2.30
N SER A 55 -3.89 16.06 -1.63
CA SER A 55 -3.22 17.28 -2.08
C SER A 55 -1.97 16.90 -2.85
N VAL A 56 -1.75 17.54 -4.00
CA VAL A 56 -0.56 17.34 -4.85
C VAL A 56 0.08 18.67 -5.14
N ASP A 57 1.39 18.74 -4.93
CA ASP A 57 2.24 19.85 -5.34
C ASP A 57 3.27 19.31 -6.34
N THR A 58 3.04 19.55 -7.62
CA THR A 58 3.93 19.07 -8.69
C THR A 58 5.24 19.85 -8.75
N GLY A 59 5.27 21.10 -8.27
CA GLY A 59 6.48 21.92 -8.20
C GLY A 59 7.43 21.42 -7.12
N ALA A 60 6.90 21.07 -5.94
CA ALA A 60 7.67 20.42 -4.88
C ALA A 60 7.84 18.91 -5.06
N GLY A 61 7.08 18.30 -5.97
CA GLY A 61 7.03 16.85 -6.18
C GLY A 61 6.56 16.11 -4.93
N ARG A 62 5.46 16.56 -4.31
CA ARG A 62 4.92 16.01 -3.06
C ARG A 62 3.43 15.68 -3.17
N PHE A 63 2.99 14.73 -2.35
CA PHE A 63 1.59 14.43 -2.12
C PHE A 63 1.29 14.27 -0.62
N VAL A 64 0.04 14.54 -0.24
CA VAL A 64 -0.50 14.30 1.11
C VAL A 64 -1.91 13.72 0.96
N VAL A 65 -2.17 12.61 1.63
CA VAL A 65 -3.49 11.98 1.76
C VAL A 65 -4.01 12.21 3.17
N SER A 66 -5.20 12.76 3.29
CA SER A 66 -5.82 13.14 4.56
C SER A 66 -7.33 12.92 4.56
N SER A 67 -7.93 12.73 5.73
CA SER A 67 -9.37 12.77 5.93
C SER A 67 -9.76 13.93 6.85
N ALA A 68 -11.06 14.21 6.94
CA ALA A 68 -11.62 14.99 8.04
C ALA A 68 -11.90 14.03 9.21
N GLY A 69 -11.31 14.31 10.37
CA GLY A 69 -11.58 13.63 11.63
C GLY A 69 -12.75 14.24 12.38
N GLU A 70 -12.87 13.89 13.66
CA GLU A 70 -13.83 14.50 14.57
C GLU A 70 -13.62 16.03 14.63
N ASP A 71 -14.71 16.80 14.68
CA ASP A 71 -14.72 18.27 14.66
C ASP A 71 -14.05 18.92 13.43
N ASP A 72 -14.13 18.28 12.26
CA ASP A 72 -13.55 18.75 10.98
C ASP A 72 -12.01 18.93 11.02
N GLN A 73 -11.34 18.33 12.01
CA GLN A 73 -9.88 18.39 12.10
C GLN A 73 -9.23 17.53 11.02
N LYS A 74 -8.31 18.11 10.26
CA LYS A 74 -7.59 17.38 9.21
C LYS A 74 -6.65 16.34 9.82
N VAL A 75 -6.83 15.08 9.45
CA VAL A 75 -5.93 13.97 9.84
C VAL A 75 -5.10 13.55 8.63
N THR A 76 -3.78 13.62 8.73
CA THR A 76 -2.86 13.15 7.69
C THR A 76 -2.58 11.66 7.86
N HIS A 77 -2.85 10.86 6.83
CA HIS A 77 -2.64 9.41 6.86
C HIS A 77 -1.35 8.99 6.16
N CYS A 78 -1.05 9.61 5.03
CA CYS A 78 0.06 9.22 4.16
C CYS A 78 0.61 10.45 3.45
N GLU A 79 1.93 10.58 3.37
CA GLU A 79 2.58 11.63 2.58
C GLU A 79 3.89 11.14 1.99
N GLY A 80 4.36 11.80 0.94
CA GLY A 80 5.61 11.44 0.31
C GLY A 80 5.94 12.26 -0.92
N GLY A 81 7.00 11.85 -1.61
CA GLY A 81 7.41 12.40 -2.89
C GLY A 81 6.68 11.73 -4.05
N ALA A 82 6.37 12.51 -5.08
CA ALA A 82 5.82 12.04 -6.34
C ALA A 82 6.52 12.72 -7.53
N ALA A 83 6.70 11.96 -8.60
CA ALA A 83 7.24 12.46 -9.87
C ALA A 83 6.55 11.76 -11.04
N ALA A 84 6.52 12.39 -12.21
CA ALA A 84 6.01 11.76 -13.41
C ALA A 84 6.88 10.54 -13.76
N LEU A 85 6.24 9.42 -14.07
CA LEU A 85 6.96 8.21 -14.44
C LEU A 85 7.47 8.34 -15.88
N THR A 86 8.78 8.18 -16.08
CA THR A 86 9.42 8.19 -17.40
C THR A 86 9.71 6.77 -17.88
N ALA A 87 9.71 6.56 -19.20
CA ALA A 87 10.06 5.28 -19.80
C ALA A 87 11.49 4.87 -19.40
N GLY A 88 11.67 3.61 -19.00
CA GLY A 88 12.97 3.07 -18.56
C GLY A 88 13.37 3.37 -17.11
N SER A 89 12.52 4.05 -16.33
CA SER A 89 12.84 4.38 -14.92
C SER A 89 12.59 3.25 -13.92
N MET A 90 11.89 2.18 -14.31
CA MET A 90 11.59 1.05 -13.43
C MET A 90 12.56 -0.10 -13.67
N HIS A 91 13.52 -0.24 -12.76
CA HIS A 91 14.30 -1.47 -12.58
C HIS A 91 13.89 -2.06 -11.23
N GLY A 92 13.11 -3.13 -11.28
CA GLY A 92 12.75 -3.90 -10.10
C GLY A 92 13.75 -5.03 -9.86
N PRO A 93 13.79 -5.61 -8.65
CA PRO A 93 14.46 -6.88 -8.43
C PRO A 93 13.87 -7.94 -9.38
N ALA A 94 14.64 -8.99 -9.68
CA ALA A 94 14.17 -10.16 -10.42
C ALA A 94 13.84 -11.28 -9.43
N PRO A 95 12.58 -11.44 -8.99
CA PRO A 95 12.24 -12.38 -7.91
C PRO A 95 12.63 -13.83 -8.22
N SER A 96 12.59 -14.23 -9.48
CA SER A 96 13.04 -15.56 -9.93
C SER A 96 14.53 -15.78 -9.64
N LEU A 97 15.39 -14.80 -9.94
CA LEU A 97 16.82 -14.91 -9.66
C LEU A 97 17.09 -14.99 -8.15
N ILE A 98 16.34 -14.25 -7.33
CA ILE A 98 16.47 -14.31 -5.87
C ILE A 98 16.04 -15.67 -5.33
N ARG A 99 14.90 -16.20 -5.81
CA ARG A 99 14.40 -17.53 -5.44
C ARG A 99 15.42 -18.60 -5.76
N ASP A 100 15.99 -18.56 -6.97
CA ASP A 100 16.94 -19.56 -7.46
C ASP A 100 18.27 -19.47 -6.69
N ALA A 101 18.75 -18.27 -6.40
CA ALA A 101 20.00 -18.06 -5.64
C ALA A 101 19.89 -18.49 -4.16
N THR A 102 18.69 -18.53 -3.58
CA THR A 102 18.46 -18.82 -2.15
C THR A 102 17.92 -20.23 -1.89
N ASN A 103 17.85 -21.10 -2.91
CA ASN A 103 17.23 -22.43 -2.82
C ASN A 103 15.86 -22.41 -2.13
N SER A 104 15.07 -21.37 -2.43
CA SER A 104 13.83 -21.11 -1.71
C SER A 104 12.77 -22.19 -1.97
N ARG A 105 12.08 -22.61 -0.92
CA ARG A 105 10.97 -23.57 -1.01
C ARG A 105 9.64 -22.84 -1.19
N ALA A 106 8.79 -23.35 -2.07
CA ALA A 106 7.42 -22.87 -2.20
C ALA A 106 6.58 -23.26 -0.97
N LEU A 107 5.80 -22.31 -0.47
CA LEU A 107 4.80 -22.51 0.59
C LEU A 107 3.41 -22.16 0.04
N PRO A 108 2.36 -22.91 0.40
CA PRO A 108 0.99 -22.59 0.00
C PRO A 108 0.56 -21.23 0.58
N ALA A 109 0.02 -20.35 -0.28
CA ALA A 109 -0.49 -19.06 0.17
C ALA A 109 -1.56 -19.14 1.30
N PRO A 110 -2.45 -20.15 1.38
CA PRO A 110 -3.39 -20.28 2.50
C PRO A 110 -2.72 -20.40 3.88
N GLU A 111 -1.52 -20.99 3.95
CA GLU A 111 -0.77 -21.09 5.20
C GLU A 111 -0.30 -19.71 5.69
N LEU A 112 0.13 -18.84 4.77
CA LEU A 112 0.48 -17.45 5.09
C LEU A 112 -0.72 -16.72 5.69
N TYR A 113 -1.89 -16.76 5.04
CA TYR A 113 -3.07 -16.08 5.55
C TYR A 113 -3.56 -16.63 6.89
N SER A 114 -3.38 -17.94 7.11
CA SER A 114 -3.66 -18.56 8.41
C SER A 114 -2.70 -18.04 9.48
N ALA A 115 -1.40 -17.94 9.18
CA ALA A 115 -0.41 -17.37 10.09
C ALA A 115 -0.69 -15.88 10.39
N LEU A 116 -1.02 -15.07 9.38
CA LEU A 116 -1.37 -13.65 9.56
C LEU A 116 -2.60 -13.46 10.46
N ARG A 117 -3.60 -14.35 10.33
CA ARG A 117 -4.78 -14.34 11.21
C ARG A 117 -4.40 -14.54 12.68
N THR A 118 -3.40 -15.38 12.99
CA THR A 118 -2.98 -15.63 14.38
C THR A 118 -2.39 -14.39 15.07
N VAL A 119 -1.92 -13.41 14.30
CA VAL A 119 -1.43 -12.12 14.81
C VAL A 119 -2.46 -10.99 14.66
N GLY A 120 -3.71 -11.32 14.31
CA GLY A 120 -4.83 -10.37 14.23
C GLY A 120 -5.02 -9.70 12.87
N LEU A 121 -4.29 -10.12 11.83
CA LEU A 121 -4.45 -9.62 10.47
C LEU A 121 -5.37 -10.52 9.65
N GLU A 122 -6.59 -10.05 9.43
CA GLU A 122 -7.63 -10.79 8.73
C GLU A 122 -7.85 -10.26 7.31
N TYR A 123 -7.38 -11.04 6.34
CA TYR A 123 -7.54 -10.77 4.92
C TYR A 123 -8.81 -11.46 4.41
N GLY A 124 -9.75 -10.69 3.87
CA GLY A 124 -10.92 -11.22 3.15
C GLY A 124 -10.55 -11.71 1.74
N PRO A 125 -11.43 -12.44 1.04
CA PRO A 125 -11.13 -13.07 -0.25
C PRO A 125 -10.57 -12.10 -1.32
N ALA A 126 -11.08 -10.88 -1.38
CA ALA A 126 -10.58 -9.84 -2.30
C ALA A 126 -9.13 -9.41 -2.02
N PHE A 127 -8.64 -9.63 -0.80
CA PHE A 127 -7.27 -9.36 -0.37
C PHE A 127 -6.42 -10.63 -0.24
N GLN A 128 -6.86 -11.74 -0.84
CA GLN A 128 -6.09 -12.98 -0.94
C GLN A 128 -5.64 -13.33 -2.37
N PRO A 129 -4.97 -12.43 -3.11
CA PRO A 129 -4.57 -12.69 -4.50
C PRO A 129 -3.32 -13.58 -4.63
N LEU A 130 -2.61 -13.85 -3.53
CA LEU A 130 -1.36 -14.63 -3.59
C LEU A 130 -1.65 -16.09 -3.93
N VAL A 131 -0.89 -16.63 -4.88
CA VAL A 131 -0.97 -18.04 -5.30
C VAL A 131 0.07 -18.89 -4.58
N ALA A 132 1.28 -18.36 -4.40
CA ALA A 132 2.38 -19.02 -3.73
C ALA A 132 3.31 -18.01 -3.05
N THR A 133 3.93 -18.43 -1.95
CA THR A 133 5.05 -17.72 -1.34
C THR A 133 6.30 -18.59 -1.38
N TYR A 134 7.47 -17.98 -1.18
CA TYR A 134 8.76 -18.67 -1.22
C TYR A 134 9.59 -18.21 -0.02
N SER A 135 10.25 -19.16 0.67
CA SER A 135 11.13 -18.87 1.80
C SER A 135 12.49 -19.53 1.59
N SER A 136 13.58 -18.82 1.88
CA SER A 136 14.92 -19.40 1.93
C SER A 136 15.04 -20.39 3.09
N GLN A 137 15.92 -21.38 2.98
CA GLN A 137 16.11 -22.40 4.02
C GLN A 137 16.94 -21.91 5.21
N ASP A 138 17.59 -20.75 5.09
CA ASP A 138 18.52 -20.20 6.11
C ASP A 138 17.86 -19.26 7.12
N ALA A 139 16.53 -19.07 7.06
CA ALA A 139 15.80 -18.23 8.00
C ALA A 139 15.10 -19.11 9.05
N GLY A 140 15.89 -19.55 10.04
CA GLY A 140 15.39 -20.01 11.34
C GLY A 140 15.21 -18.84 12.30
#